data_AF-A0A6H1KQM6-F1
#
_entry.id   AF-A0A6H1KQM6-F1
#
_cell.length_a   1.000
_cell.length_b   1.000
_cell.length_c   1.000
_cell.angle_alpha   90.00
_cell.angle_beta   90.00
_cell.angle_gamma   90.00
#
_symmetry.space_group_name_H-M   'P 1'
#
loop_
_entity.id
_entity.type
_entity.pdbx_description
1 polymer ?
#
loop_
_entity_poly.entity_id
_entity_poly.type
_entity_poly.pdbx_seq_one_letter_code
_entity_poly.pdbx_strand_id
1 'polypeptide(L)'
;MLGEGHSRRAVARELRMTYRTVQRLADAATPEDLFQAEGQWQNRRTKLDDFKPYLHERWAEGCTNAWTLWKEIQTHGYAGGYGAVRAYLRPFRDAVPGGRPPSPRTVASWILTHPDVLPEKERLKLKSVLAGCPELDALAGHVRSFGQMLTRLQGERLPEWIAAVRADDLPSLHTFINGLERDLAAVTAGLTLPWSSGIVEGHVNRIKMIKRQMYGRAGFKLLRKQVLLAS
;
A
#
# COMPACT_ATOMS: atom_id res chain seq x y z
N MET A 1 -21.70 33.39 -25.85
CA MET A 1 -20.79 34.27 -26.63
C MET A 1 -20.89 34.12 -28.15
N LEU A 2 -20.41 33.04 -28.79
CA LEU A 2 -20.51 32.92 -30.27
C LEU A 2 -21.96 32.74 -30.76
N GLY A 3 -22.76 31.95 -30.04
CA GLY A 3 -24.22 31.84 -30.29
C GLY A 3 -25.03 33.09 -29.94
N GLU A 4 -24.42 34.07 -29.28
CA GLU A 4 -25.00 35.39 -28.96
C GLU A 4 -24.56 36.46 -29.98
N GLY A 5 -23.87 36.08 -31.06
CA GLY A 5 -23.48 36.97 -32.15
C GLY A 5 -22.14 37.70 -31.98
N HIS A 6 -21.36 37.40 -30.94
CA HIS A 6 -20.04 38.02 -30.76
C HIS A 6 -19.05 37.52 -31.83
N SER A 7 -18.27 38.44 -32.41
CA SER A 7 -17.20 38.05 -33.33
C SER A 7 -16.07 37.31 -32.60
N ARG A 8 -15.41 36.36 -33.29
CA ARG A 8 -14.26 35.61 -32.74
C ARG A 8 -13.15 36.51 -32.17
N ARG A 9 -12.95 37.71 -32.72
CA ARG A 9 -11.99 38.71 -32.21
C ARG A 9 -12.44 39.38 -30.91
N ALA A 10 -13.74 39.58 -30.73
CA ALA A 10 -14.30 40.10 -29.48
C ALA A 10 -14.15 39.07 -28.36
N VAL A 11 -14.49 37.80 -28.65
CA VAL A 11 -14.30 36.67 -27.74
C VAL A 11 -12.84 36.50 -27.32
N ALA A 12 -11.90 36.66 -28.26
CA ALA A 12 -10.46 36.61 -27.96
C ALA A 12 -10.01 37.71 -26.97
N ARG A 13 -10.53 38.93 -27.12
CA ARG A 13 -10.23 40.05 -26.21
C ARG A 13 -10.83 39.86 -24.83
N GLU A 14 -12.05 39.35 -24.77
CA GLU A 14 -12.80 39.17 -23.52
C GLU A 14 -12.25 38.00 -22.70
N LEU A 15 -11.99 36.86 -23.33
CA LEU A 15 -11.43 35.68 -22.69
C LEU A 15 -9.89 35.72 -22.54
N ARG A 16 -9.24 36.81 -23.02
CA ARG A 16 -7.78 36.97 -23.07
C ARG A 16 -7.06 35.78 -23.73
N MET A 17 -7.67 35.22 -24.77
CA MET A 17 -7.11 34.11 -25.54
C MET A 17 -6.62 34.61 -26.90
N THR A 18 -5.66 33.89 -27.50
CA THR A 18 -5.24 34.23 -28.86
C THR A 18 -6.36 33.95 -29.85
N TYR A 19 -6.44 34.73 -30.94
CA TYR A 19 -7.43 34.50 -32.01
C TYR A 19 -7.39 33.06 -32.54
N ARG A 20 -6.19 32.47 -32.65
CA ARG A 20 -5.99 31.10 -33.13
C ARG A 20 -6.55 30.05 -32.18
N THR A 21 -6.48 30.31 -30.87
CA THR A 21 -7.11 29.46 -29.84
C THR A 21 -8.63 29.55 -29.91
N VAL A 22 -9.19 30.76 -30.02
CA VAL A 22 -10.64 30.96 -30.16
C VAL A 22 -11.17 30.35 -31.45
N GLN A 23 -10.44 30.49 -32.56
CA GLN A 23 -10.78 29.85 -33.83
C GLN A 23 -10.79 28.31 -33.69
N ARG A 24 -9.74 27.72 -33.12
CA ARG A 24 -9.67 26.27 -32.88
C ARG A 24 -10.83 25.76 -32.01
N LEU A 25 -11.19 26.50 -30.96
CA LEU A 25 -12.30 26.17 -30.07
C LEU A 25 -13.66 26.33 -30.74
N ALA A 26 -13.81 27.33 -31.61
CA ALA A 26 -15.06 27.60 -32.32
C ALA A 26 -15.32 26.64 -33.48
N ASP A 27 -14.27 26.15 -34.12
CA ASP A 27 -14.35 25.27 -35.30
C ASP A 27 -14.45 23.78 -34.92
N ALA A 28 -14.28 23.44 -33.63
CA ALA A 28 -14.49 22.09 -33.11
C ALA A 28 -16.00 21.82 -32.91
N ALA A 29 -16.52 20.79 -33.60
CA ALA A 29 -17.93 20.40 -33.49
C ALA A 29 -18.21 19.59 -32.22
N THR A 30 -17.20 18.88 -31.72
CA THR A 30 -17.26 18.08 -30.50
C THR A 30 -16.05 18.35 -29.59
N PRO A 31 -16.16 18.16 -28.26
CA PRO A 31 -15.02 18.23 -27.37
C PRO A 31 -13.88 17.29 -27.78
N GLU A 32 -14.19 16.13 -28.36
CA GLU A 32 -13.22 15.17 -28.88
C GLU A 32 -12.34 15.73 -30.01
N ASP A 33 -12.87 16.62 -30.87
CA ASP A 33 -12.13 17.24 -31.98
C ASP A 33 -10.99 18.15 -31.51
N LEU A 34 -11.10 18.72 -30.30
CA LEU A 34 -10.04 19.51 -29.68
C LEU A 34 -8.85 18.63 -29.27
N PHE A 35 -9.15 17.40 -28.84
CA PHE A 35 -8.15 16.42 -28.43
C PHE A 35 -7.52 15.68 -29.63
N GLN A 36 -8.24 15.56 -30.76
CA GLN A 36 -7.72 14.98 -32.01
C GLN A 36 -6.56 15.80 -32.59
N ALA A 37 -6.63 17.14 -32.53
CA ALA A 37 -5.53 18.02 -32.94
C ALA A 37 -4.30 17.92 -32.01
N GLU A 38 -4.52 17.60 -30.73
CA GLU A 38 -3.49 17.26 -29.73
C GLU A 38 -3.02 15.79 -29.81
N GLY A 39 -3.70 14.95 -30.60
CA GLY A 39 -3.30 13.58 -30.95
C GLY A 39 -1.95 13.49 -31.67
N GLN A 40 -1.45 14.60 -32.22
CA GLN A 40 -0.06 14.71 -32.70
C GLN A 40 0.98 14.46 -31.60
N TRP A 41 0.65 14.60 -30.32
CA TRP A 41 1.56 14.33 -29.21
C TRP A 41 1.47 12.89 -28.69
N GLN A 42 0.33 12.22 -28.87
CA GLN A 42 0.11 10.87 -28.32
C GLN A 42 0.58 9.74 -29.26
N ASN A 43 0.68 10.00 -30.57
CA ASN A 43 1.08 9.01 -31.59
C ASN A 43 2.36 9.38 -32.36
N ARG A 44 3.30 10.08 -31.73
CA ARG A 44 4.64 10.22 -32.35
C ARG A 44 5.35 8.88 -32.29
N ARG A 45 5.79 8.42 -33.47
CA ARG A 45 6.60 7.22 -33.59
C ARG A 45 7.82 7.35 -32.67
N THR A 46 7.86 6.56 -31.61
CA THR A 46 8.96 6.59 -30.64
C THR A 46 10.02 5.57 -31.04
N LYS A 47 11.27 5.78 -30.63
CA LYS A 47 12.34 4.79 -30.77
C LYS A 47 12.02 3.44 -30.12
N LEU A 48 10.99 3.40 -29.25
CA LEU A 48 10.53 2.19 -28.58
C LEU A 48 9.58 1.36 -29.44
N ASP A 49 8.94 1.96 -30.46
CA ASP A 49 7.89 1.31 -31.24
C ASP A 49 8.38 0.06 -31.96
N ASP A 50 9.61 0.09 -32.49
CA ASP A 50 10.23 -1.04 -33.18
C ASP A 50 10.55 -2.21 -32.21
N PHE A 51 10.65 -1.94 -30.90
CA PHE A 51 10.94 -2.93 -29.86
C PHE A 51 9.68 -3.37 -29.07
N LYS A 52 8.51 -2.78 -29.34
CA LYS A 52 7.24 -3.17 -28.69
C LYS A 52 6.88 -4.65 -28.89
N PRO A 53 7.03 -5.25 -30.10
CA PRO A 53 6.71 -6.66 -30.30
C PRO A 53 7.55 -7.58 -29.42
N TYR A 54 8.86 -7.33 -29.34
CA TYR A 54 9.78 -8.09 -28.48
C TYR A 54 9.42 -7.95 -26.99
N LEU A 55 9.09 -6.73 -26.55
CA LEU A 55 8.65 -6.51 -25.17
C LEU A 55 7.35 -7.26 -24.84
N HIS A 56 6.41 -7.39 -25.79
CA HIS A 56 5.19 -8.16 -25.60
C HIS A 56 5.44 -9.66 -25.51
N GLU A 57 6.30 -10.19 -26.38
CA GLU A 57 6.69 -11.61 -26.36
C GLU A 57 7.35 -11.98 -25.03
N ARG A 58 8.37 -11.22 -24.60
CA ARG A 58 9.04 -11.42 -23.31
C ARG A 58 8.09 -11.24 -22.12
N TRP A 59 7.12 -10.33 -22.23
CA TRP A 59 6.09 -10.15 -21.20
C TRP A 59 5.17 -11.38 -21.10
N ALA A 60 4.77 -11.96 -22.23
CA ALA A 60 3.97 -13.17 -22.30
C ALA A 60 4.73 -14.40 -21.76
N GLU A 61 6.05 -14.45 -21.93
CA GLU A 61 6.94 -15.45 -21.34
C GLU A 61 7.12 -15.28 -19.81
N GLY A 62 6.57 -14.23 -19.19
CA GLY A 62 6.60 -14.00 -17.75
C GLY A 62 7.75 -13.11 -17.26
N CYS A 63 8.54 -12.51 -18.15
CA CYS A 63 9.58 -11.56 -17.76
C CYS A 63 8.97 -10.21 -17.36
N THR A 64 8.71 -10.02 -16.07
CA THR A 64 8.09 -8.78 -15.53
C THR A 64 9.10 -7.71 -15.11
N ASN A 65 10.41 -7.98 -15.23
CA ASN A 65 11.47 -7.06 -14.80
C ASN A 65 11.82 -6.06 -15.92
N ALA A 66 11.35 -4.82 -15.76
CA ALA A 66 11.59 -3.72 -16.70
C ALA A 66 13.08 -3.39 -16.91
N TRP A 67 13.95 -3.64 -15.93
CA TRP A 67 15.39 -3.41 -16.08
C TRP A 67 16.04 -4.46 -16.99
N THR A 68 15.68 -5.73 -16.78
CA THR A 68 16.15 -6.84 -17.63
C THR A 68 15.71 -6.63 -19.08
N LEU A 69 14.43 -6.29 -19.29
CA LEU A 69 13.89 -6.00 -20.61
C LEU A 69 14.56 -4.81 -21.29
N TRP A 70 14.85 -3.73 -20.54
CA TRP A 70 15.59 -2.58 -21.08
C TRP A 70 17.01 -2.95 -21.52
N LYS A 71 17.72 -3.78 -20.73
CA LYS A 71 19.07 -4.24 -21.06
C LYS A 71 19.07 -5.16 -22.28
N GLU A 72 18.09 -6.05 -22.39
CA GLU A 72 17.90 -6.94 -23.55
C GLU A 72 17.68 -6.12 -24.83
N ILE A 73 16.74 -5.17 -24.84
CA ILE A 73 16.49 -4.35 -26.04
C ILE A 73 17.68 -3.43 -26.37
N GLN A 74 18.47 -3.02 -25.38
CA GLN A 74 19.70 -2.25 -25.62
C GLN A 74 20.72 -3.06 -26.41
N THR A 75 20.86 -4.36 -26.12
CA THR A 75 21.69 -5.28 -26.92
C THR A 75 21.14 -5.46 -28.33
N HIS A 76 19.81 -5.38 -28.51
CA HIS A 76 19.15 -5.40 -29.82
C HIS A 76 19.18 -4.05 -30.57
N GLY A 77 19.90 -3.04 -30.07
CA GLY A 77 20.10 -1.76 -30.75
C GLY A 77 19.21 -0.61 -30.26
N TYR A 78 18.51 -0.76 -29.13
CA TYR A 78 17.72 0.32 -28.56
C TYR A 78 18.60 1.44 -27.98
N ALA A 79 18.50 2.63 -28.57
CA ALA A 79 19.23 3.84 -28.15
C ALA A 79 18.41 4.77 -27.23
N GLY A 80 17.34 4.27 -26.60
CA GLY A 80 16.48 5.06 -25.70
C GLY A 80 16.74 4.79 -24.22
N GLY A 81 16.14 5.63 -23.36
CA GLY A 81 16.30 5.55 -21.92
C GLY A 81 15.35 4.56 -21.24
N TYR A 82 15.80 4.00 -20.11
CA TYR A 82 15.00 3.12 -19.24
C TYR A 82 13.62 3.70 -18.88
N GLY A 83 13.51 5.02 -18.69
CA GLY A 83 12.26 5.69 -18.35
C GLY A 83 11.13 5.46 -19.36
N ALA A 84 11.45 5.40 -20.66
CA ALA A 84 10.47 5.16 -21.72
C ALA A 84 9.94 3.72 -21.69
N VAL A 85 10.84 2.74 -21.52
CA VAL A 85 10.48 1.32 -21.35
C VAL A 85 9.62 1.13 -20.10
N ARG A 86 10.02 1.74 -18.98
CA ARG A 86 9.26 1.68 -17.72
C ARG A 86 7.87 2.28 -17.85
N ALA A 87 7.74 3.42 -18.54
CA ALA A 87 6.46 4.07 -18.80
C ALA A 87 5.56 3.20 -19.68
N TYR A 88 6.13 2.58 -20.72
CA TYR A 88 5.41 1.68 -21.62
C TYR A 88 4.95 0.39 -20.94
N LEU A 89 5.76 -0.20 -20.06
CA LEU A 89 5.44 -1.44 -19.35
C LEU A 89 4.48 -1.24 -18.15
N ARG A 90 4.25 0.00 -17.72
CA ARG A 90 3.42 0.30 -16.54
C ARG A 90 1.97 -0.18 -16.70
N PRO A 91 1.25 0.09 -17.81
CA PRO A 91 -0.10 -0.44 -18.02
C PRO A 91 -0.14 -1.97 -18.05
N PHE A 92 0.89 -2.63 -18.58
CA PHE A 92 0.96 -4.10 -18.61
C PHE A 92 1.08 -4.71 -17.22
N ARG A 93 1.72 -4.02 -16.27
CA ARG A 93 1.74 -4.42 -14.85
C ARG A 93 0.38 -4.29 -14.18
N ASP A 94 -0.37 -3.27 -14.57
CA ASP A 94 -1.69 -2.99 -14.02
C ASP A 94 -2.77 -3.89 -14.65
N ALA A 95 -2.52 -4.42 -15.86
CA ALA A 95 -3.41 -5.28 -16.63
C ALA A 95 -3.26 -6.79 -16.37
N VAL A 96 -2.24 -7.24 -15.62
CA VAL A 96 -2.17 -8.65 -15.20
C VAL A 96 -3.34 -8.95 -14.25
N PRO A 97 -4.22 -9.93 -14.56
CA PRO A 97 -5.30 -10.31 -13.66
C PRO A 97 -4.71 -10.75 -12.32
N GLY A 98 -5.00 -10.01 -11.24
CA GLY A 98 -4.52 -10.28 -9.89
C GLY A 98 -3.58 -9.21 -9.29
N GLY A 99 -3.04 -8.30 -10.11
CA GLY A 99 -2.11 -7.27 -9.65
C GLY A 99 -0.84 -7.84 -8.99
N ARG A 100 0.05 -6.96 -8.50
CA ARG A 100 1.23 -7.42 -7.75
C ARG A 100 0.78 -8.15 -6.48
N PRO A 101 1.34 -9.35 -6.17
CA PRO A 101 1.03 -10.02 -4.91
C PRO A 101 1.35 -9.09 -3.73
N PRO A 102 0.51 -9.08 -2.69
CA PRO A 102 0.74 -8.24 -1.52
C PRO A 102 2.06 -8.59 -0.85
N SER A 103 2.72 -7.61 -0.26
CA SER A 103 3.95 -7.87 0.48
C SER A 103 3.65 -8.70 1.74
N PRO A 104 4.60 -9.49 2.26
CA PRO A 104 4.41 -10.21 3.52
C PRO A 104 3.98 -9.30 4.68
N ARG A 105 4.52 -8.07 4.74
CA ARG A 105 4.10 -7.05 5.73
C ARG A 105 2.65 -6.63 5.54
N THR A 106 2.20 -6.50 4.30
CA THR A 106 0.81 -6.14 3.98
C THR A 106 -0.13 -7.26 4.44
N VAL A 107 0.19 -8.52 4.13
CA VAL A 107 -0.60 -9.68 4.56
C VAL A 107 -0.62 -9.78 6.09
N ALA A 108 0.52 -9.64 6.75
CA ALA A 108 0.59 -9.63 8.22
C ALA A 108 -0.25 -8.50 8.83
N SER A 109 -0.20 -7.29 8.24
CA SER A 109 -1.05 -6.18 8.66
C SER A 109 -2.53 -6.52 8.53
N TRP A 110 -2.95 -7.16 7.43
CA TRP A 110 -4.35 -7.58 7.27
C TRP A 110 -4.78 -8.64 8.29
N ILE A 111 -3.91 -9.61 8.59
CA ILE A 111 -4.19 -10.67 9.58
C ILE A 111 -4.33 -10.09 11.00
N LEU A 112 -3.50 -9.10 11.35
CA LEU A 112 -3.51 -8.44 12.66
C LEU A 112 -4.62 -7.37 12.79
N THR A 113 -5.26 -6.98 11.69
CA THR A 113 -6.33 -5.97 11.68
C THR A 113 -7.67 -6.62 11.99
N HIS A 114 -8.52 -5.97 12.80
CA HIS A 114 -9.86 -6.49 13.09
C HIS A 114 -10.68 -6.63 11.78
N PRO A 115 -11.36 -7.76 11.54
CA PRO A 115 -12.07 -8.00 10.27
C PRO A 115 -13.09 -6.92 9.89
N ASP A 116 -13.72 -6.30 10.89
CA ASP A 116 -14.77 -5.29 10.68
C ASP A 116 -14.24 -3.94 10.20
N VAL A 117 -12.96 -3.64 10.43
CA VAL A 117 -12.35 -2.37 9.97
C VAL A 117 -11.55 -2.54 8.68
N LEU A 118 -11.39 -3.78 8.21
CA LEU A 118 -10.65 -4.07 6.99
C LEU A 118 -11.51 -3.77 5.76
N PRO A 119 -11.06 -2.91 4.82
CA PRO A 119 -11.83 -2.59 3.61
C PRO A 119 -12.14 -3.84 2.79
N GLU A 120 -13.31 -3.87 2.15
CA GLU A 120 -13.79 -5.06 1.40
C GLU A 120 -12.77 -5.54 0.34
N LYS A 121 -12.15 -4.61 -0.37
CA LYS A 121 -11.09 -4.93 -1.35
C LYS A 121 -9.91 -5.67 -0.74
N GLU A 122 -9.54 -5.33 0.50
CA GLU A 122 -8.44 -5.97 1.22
C GLU A 122 -8.88 -7.31 1.82
N ARG A 123 -10.13 -7.42 2.28
CA ARG A 123 -10.73 -8.69 2.71
C ARG A 123 -10.72 -9.73 1.60
N LEU A 124 -11.11 -9.34 0.38
CA LEU A 124 -11.11 -10.22 -0.80
C LEU A 124 -9.69 -10.68 -1.15
N LYS A 125 -8.70 -9.77 -1.09
CA LYS A 125 -7.29 -10.11 -1.33
C LYS A 125 -6.72 -11.02 -0.24
N LEU A 126 -7.06 -10.77 1.02
CA LEU A 126 -6.65 -11.65 2.11
C LEU A 126 -7.26 -13.04 1.89
N LYS A 127 -8.55 -13.13 1.55
CA LYS A 127 -9.22 -14.41 1.27
C LYS A 127 -8.53 -15.18 0.13
N SER A 128 -8.13 -14.51 -0.95
CA SER A 128 -7.39 -15.17 -2.04
C SER A 128 -6.01 -15.67 -1.60
N VAL A 129 -5.33 -14.95 -0.70
CA VAL A 129 -4.02 -15.36 -0.16
C VAL A 129 -4.16 -16.57 0.75
N LEU A 130 -5.14 -16.56 1.65
CA LEU A 130 -5.37 -17.66 2.60
C LEU A 130 -5.79 -18.95 1.87
N ALA A 131 -6.59 -18.85 0.80
CA ALA A 131 -6.97 -19.99 -0.01
C ALA A 131 -5.77 -20.70 -0.69
N GLY A 132 -4.63 -20.01 -0.86
CA GLY A 132 -3.42 -20.57 -1.46
C GLY A 132 -2.45 -21.21 -0.47
N CYS A 133 -2.67 -21.08 0.85
CA CYS A 133 -1.76 -21.59 1.89
C CYS A 133 -2.56 -21.95 3.15
N PRO A 134 -2.93 -23.24 3.33
CA PRO A 134 -3.69 -23.71 4.49
C PRO A 134 -3.03 -23.38 5.84
N GLU A 135 -1.71 -23.41 5.91
CA GLU A 135 -0.95 -23.07 7.11
C GLU A 135 -1.14 -21.60 7.50
N LEU A 136 -1.22 -20.72 6.50
CA LEU A 136 -1.47 -19.29 6.72
C LEU A 136 -2.93 -19.02 7.13
N ASP A 137 -3.87 -19.82 6.62
CA ASP A 137 -5.28 -19.75 7.04
C ASP A 137 -5.44 -20.18 8.50
N ALA A 138 -4.82 -21.29 8.89
CA ALA A 138 -4.76 -21.75 10.28
C ALA A 138 -4.12 -20.68 11.19
N LEU A 139 -2.98 -20.12 10.80
CA LEU A 139 -2.33 -19.02 11.51
C LEU A 139 -3.26 -17.82 11.69
N ALA A 140 -3.94 -17.40 10.62
CA ALA A 140 -4.87 -16.27 10.67
C ALA A 140 -6.05 -16.55 11.61
N GLY A 141 -6.55 -17.80 11.65
CA GLY A 141 -7.54 -18.26 12.61
C GLY A 141 -7.07 -18.10 14.06
N HIS A 142 -5.87 -18.61 14.38
CA HIS A 142 -5.30 -18.51 15.73
C HIS A 142 -5.08 -17.07 16.18
N VAL A 143 -4.54 -16.22 15.30
CA VAL A 143 -4.34 -14.78 15.59
C VAL A 143 -5.67 -14.09 15.88
N ARG A 144 -6.72 -14.36 15.10
CA ARG A 144 -8.05 -13.78 15.31
C ARG A 144 -8.67 -14.26 16.62
N SER A 145 -8.59 -15.56 16.93
CA SER A 145 -9.07 -16.11 18.19
C SER A 145 -8.35 -15.50 19.39
N PHE A 146 -7.03 -15.32 19.30
CA PHE A 146 -6.23 -14.67 20.34
C PHE A 146 -6.61 -13.19 20.52
N GLY A 147 -6.80 -12.46 19.42
CA GLY A 147 -7.26 -11.06 19.47
C GLY A 147 -8.66 -10.92 20.10
N GLN A 148 -9.58 -11.86 19.83
CA GLN A 148 -10.88 -11.90 20.50
C GLN A 148 -10.74 -12.17 22.01
N MET A 149 -9.87 -13.10 22.40
CA MET A 149 -9.59 -13.39 23.80
C MET A 149 -9.05 -12.16 24.54
N LEU A 150 -8.12 -11.44 23.92
CA LEU A 150 -7.51 -10.22 24.45
C LEU A 150 -8.52 -9.07 24.57
N THR A 151 -9.41 -8.91 23.59
CA THR A 151 -10.40 -7.82 23.59
C THR A 151 -11.60 -8.09 24.50
N ARG A 152 -11.96 -9.36 24.70
CA ARG A 152 -13.08 -9.78 25.55
C ARG A 152 -12.68 -10.22 26.96
N LEU A 153 -11.39 -10.14 27.28
CA LEU A 153 -10.81 -10.55 28.55
C LEU A 153 -11.15 -12.00 28.93
N GLN A 154 -10.96 -12.93 27.98
CA GLN A 154 -11.31 -14.35 28.12
C GLN A 154 -10.09 -15.23 28.46
N GLY A 155 -9.28 -14.84 29.44
CA GLY A 155 -8.05 -15.55 29.77
C GLY A 155 -8.26 -17.01 30.18
N GLU A 156 -9.45 -17.38 30.65
CA GLU A 156 -9.83 -18.77 30.94
C GLU A 156 -9.73 -19.70 29.73
N ARG A 157 -9.87 -19.15 28.51
CA ARG A 157 -9.78 -19.91 27.24
C ARG A 157 -8.35 -20.12 26.75
N LEU A 158 -7.36 -19.53 27.43
CA LEU A 158 -5.96 -19.60 27.02
C LEU A 158 -5.41 -21.04 26.89
N PRO A 159 -5.70 -21.98 27.82
CA PRO A 159 -5.23 -23.36 27.69
C PRO A 159 -5.81 -24.08 26.47
N GLU A 160 -7.11 -23.88 26.18
CA GLU A 160 -7.77 -24.46 25.00
C GLU A 160 -7.17 -23.89 23.71
N TRP A 161 -6.92 -22.59 23.69
CA TRP A 161 -6.28 -21.93 22.54
C TRP A 161 -4.83 -22.42 22.33
N ILE A 162 -4.06 -22.60 23.40
CA ILE A 162 -2.71 -23.20 23.32
C ILE A 162 -2.80 -24.61 22.72
N ALA A 163 -3.72 -25.44 23.19
CA ALA A 163 -3.90 -26.80 22.68
C ALA A 163 -4.26 -26.80 21.18
N ALA A 164 -5.14 -25.90 20.75
CA ALA A 164 -5.50 -25.74 19.34
C ALA A 164 -4.30 -25.33 18.48
N VAL A 165 -3.47 -24.39 18.94
CA VAL A 165 -2.23 -24.00 18.24
C VAL A 165 -1.23 -25.16 18.14
N ARG A 166 -1.13 -25.99 19.19
CA ARG A 166 -0.23 -27.15 19.21
C ARG A 166 -0.68 -28.29 18.29
N ALA A 167 -1.98 -28.37 17.97
CA ALA A 167 -2.51 -29.37 17.06
C ALA A 167 -2.14 -29.08 15.59
N ASP A 168 -1.91 -27.82 15.24
CA ASP A 168 -1.49 -27.41 13.89
C ASP A 168 0.03 -27.38 13.75
N ASP A 169 0.54 -27.72 12.56
CA ASP A 169 1.97 -27.68 12.23
C ASP A 169 2.44 -26.25 11.92
N LEU A 170 2.52 -25.42 12.97
CA LEU A 170 2.95 -24.02 12.89
C LEU A 170 4.18 -23.76 13.79
N PRO A 171 5.40 -24.17 13.37
CA PRO A 171 6.61 -24.08 14.19
C PRO A 171 6.92 -22.68 14.74
N SER A 172 6.66 -21.66 13.93
CA SER A 172 6.82 -20.25 14.33
C SER A 172 5.90 -19.86 15.48
N LEU A 173 4.67 -20.40 15.51
CA LEU A 173 3.69 -20.13 16.55
C LEU A 173 3.97 -20.97 17.80
N HIS A 174 4.48 -22.20 17.65
CA HIS A 174 4.90 -23.03 18.79
C HIS A 174 6.00 -22.35 19.63
N THR A 175 6.92 -21.64 18.99
CA THR A 175 7.95 -20.86 19.70
C THR A 175 7.33 -19.76 20.57
N PHE A 176 6.27 -19.11 20.07
CA PHE A 176 5.51 -18.12 20.82
C PHE A 176 4.76 -18.77 22.01
N ILE A 177 4.10 -19.91 21.79
CA ILE A 177 3.44 -20.68 22.86
C ILE A 177 4.40 -21.06 23.99
N ASN A 178 5.59 -21.52 23.66
CA ASN A 178 6.60 -21.87 24.66
C ASN A 178 6.97 -20.67 25.55
N GLY A 179 6.89 -19.44 25.02
CA GLY A 179 7.03 -18.22 25.80
C GLY A 179 5.83 -17.98 26.72
N LEU A 180 4.61 -18.12 26.20
CA LEU A 180 3.39 -17.93 26.99
C LEU A 180 3.25 -18.92 28.14
N GLU A 181 3.61 -20.19 27.92
CA GLU A 181 3.50 -21.23 28.95
C GLU A 181 4.44 -21.01 30.13
N ARG A 182 5.62 -20.41 29.91
CA ARG A 182 6.56 -20.07 30.99
C ARG A 182 5.96 -19.06 31.97
N ASP A 183 5.12 -18.16 31.46
CA ASP A 183 4.49 -17.07 32.22
C ASP A 183 2.96 -17.23 32.26
N LEU A 184 2.45 -18.47 32.21
CA LEU A 184 1.03 -18.76 31.97
C LEU A 184 0.10 -18.01 32.93
N ALA A 185 0.43 -17.96 34.23
CA ALA A 185 -0.38 -17.25 35.22
C ALA A 185 -0.43 -15.74 34.95
N ALA A 186 0.70 -15.13 34.58
CA ALA A 186 0.79 -13.71 34.28
C ALA A 186 0.05 -13.37 32.97
N VAL A 187 0.18 -14.21 31.93
CA VAL A 187 -0.53 -14.04 30.66
C VAL A 187 -2.04 -14.21 30.87
N THR A 188 -2.46 -15.23 31.62
CA THR A 188 -3.88 -15.45 31.96
C THR A 188 -4.45 -14.24 32.68
N ALA A 189 -3.73 -13.70 33.68
CA ALA A 189 -4.15 -12.49 34.38
C ALA A 189 -4.24 -11.28 33.43
N GLY A 190 -3.26 -11.10 32.54
CA GLY A 190 -3.27 -10.03 31.53
C GLY A 190 -4.39 -10.15 30.50
N LEU A 191 -4.89 -11.36 30.26
CA LEU A 191 -6.04 -11.65 29.40
C LEU A 191 -7.37 -11.71 30.15
N THR A 192 -7.40 -11.52 31.48
CA THR A 192 -8.64 -11.63 32.27
C THR A 192 -8.98 -10.33 32.99
N LEU A 193 -7.96 -9.64 33.51
CA LEU A 193 -8.15 -8.45 34.31
C LEU A 193 -8.38 -7.21 33.43
N PRO A 194 -9.22 -6.25 33.86
CA PRO A 194 -9.43 -5.00 33.13
C PRO A 194 -8.22 -4.05 33.24
N TRP A 195 -7.23 -4.39 34.05
CA TRP A 195 -6.06 -3.56 34.33
C TRP A 195 -5.00 -3.77 33.26
N SER A 196 -4.61 -2.69 32.58
CA SER A 196 -3.48 -2.71 31.65
C SER A 196 -2.49 -1.60 31.97
N SER A 197 -1.20 -1.91 31.84
CA SER A 197 -0.13 -0.92 31.95
C SER A 197 0.06 -0.11 30.66
N GLY A 198 -0.73 -0.35 29.61
CA GLY A 198 -0.48 0.18 28.26
C GLY A 198 -0.44 1.71 28.19
N ILE A 199 -1.37 2.41 28.83
CA ILE A 199 -1.38 3.88 28.88
C ILE A 199 -0.15 4.40 29.65
N VAL A 200 0.17 3.77 30.78
CA VAL A 200 1.32 4.13 31.61
C VAL A 200 2.62 3.92 30.84
N GLU A 201 2.76 2.78 30.16
CA GLU A 201 3.90 2.46 29.31
C GLU A 201 4.03 3.42 28.13
N GLY A 202 2.91 3.83 27.52
CA GLY A 202 2.88 4.86 26.49
C GLY A 202 3.46 6.19 26.99
N HIS A 203 3.01 6.65 28.16
CA HIS A 203 3.57 7.85 28.80
C HIS A 203 5.05 7.69 29.15
N VAL A 204 5.45 6.54 29.70
CA VAL A 204 6.85 6.25 30.02
C VAL A 204 7.72 6.25 28.76
N ASN A 205 7.24 5.68 27.65
CA ASN A 205 7.96 5.67 26.39
C ASN A 205 8.10 7.07 25.79
N ARG A 206 7.05 7.90 25.85
CA ARG A 206 7.13 9.31 25.46
C ARG A 206 8.17 10.07 26.29
N ILE A 207 8.16 9.90 27.60
CA ILE A 207 9.15 10.53 28.50
C ILE A 207 10.57 10.03 28.19
N LYS A 208 10.76 8.73 27.96
CA LYS A 208 12.05 8.15 27.55
C LYS A 208 12.53 8.73 26.23
N MET A 209 11.63 8.95 25.27
CA MET A 209 11.95 9.55 23.97
C MET A 209 12.42 11.00 24.13
N ILE A 210 11.69 11.83 24.88
CA ILE A 210 12.09 13.21 25.18
C ILE A 210 13.44 13.24 25.91
N LYS A 211 13.64 12.35 26.89
CA LYS A 211 14.92 12.22 27.59
C LYS A 211 16.06 11.84 26.62
N ARG A 212 15.82 10.97 25.63
CA ARG A 212 16.80 10.58 24.60
C ARG A 212 17.13 11.69 23.62
N GLN A 213 16.15 12.52 23.22
CA GLN A 213 16.41 13.73 22.42
C GLN A 213 17.40 14.68 23.10
N MET A 214 17.42 14.67 24.43
CA MET A 214 18.32 15.48 25.26
C MET A 214 19.58 14.72 25.70
N TYR A 215 19.92 13.62 25.02
CA TYR A 215 21.08 12.77 25.32
C TYR A 215 21.14 12.25 26.77
N GLY A 216 19.98 12.15 27.44
CA GLY A 216 19.89 11.72 28.84
C GLY A 216 20.35 12.74 29.88
N ARG A 217 20.75 13.95 29.47
CA ARG A 217 21.34 14.98 30.35
C ARG A 217 20.32 15.92 31.00
N ALA A 218 19.03 15.69 30.78
CA ALA A 218 17.97 16.52 31.34
C ALA A 218 17.70 16.15 32.81
N GLY A 219 18.01 17.07 33.73
CA GLY A 219 17.50 17.00 35.11
C GLY A 219 15.98 17.21 35.18
N PHE A 220 15.35 16.85 36.30
CA PHE A 220 13.89 16.82 36.44
C PHE A 220 13.18 18.12 36.02
N LYS A 221 13.71 19.30 36.44
CA LYS A 221 13.12 20.61 36.10
C LYS A 221 13.06 20.85 34.59
N LEU A 222 14.12 20.48 33.87
CA LEU A 222 14.20 20.67 32.42
C LEU A 222 13.33 19.64 31.68
N LEU A 223 13.35 18.38 32.14
CA LEU A 223 12.51 17.32 31.59
C LEU A 223 11.03 17.65 31.74
N ARG A 224 10.60 18.16 32.91
CA ARG A 224 9.22 18.59 33.15
C ARG A 224 8.80 19.69 32.18
N LYS A 225 9.64 20.71 31.96
CA LYS A 225 9.34 21.78 30.98
C LYS A 225 9.18 21.23 29.56
N GLN A 226 10.06 20.33 29.13
CA GLN A 226 10.01 19.74 27.80
C GLN A 226 8.77 18.85 27.60
N VAL A 227 8.40 18.05 28.60
CA VAL A 227 7.17 17.22 28.53
C VAL A 227 5.92 18.09 28.43
N LEU A 228 5.84 19.20 29.17
CA LEU A 228 4.71 20.13 29.12
C LEU A 228 4.62 20.86 27.77
N LEU A 229 5.76 21.21 27.16
CA LEU A 229 5.83 21.92 25.88
C LEU A 229 5.60 21.01 24.66
N ALA A 230 5.89 19.71 24.78
CA ALA A 230 5.70 18.72 23.71
C ALA A 230 4.30 18.07 23.71
N SER A 231 3.33 18.67 24.43
CA SER A 231 1.96 18.16 24.62
C SER A 231 1.06 18.51 23.43
#